data_AF-A0A5U4VSG8-F1
#
_entry.id   AF-A0A5U4VSG8-F1
#
_cell.length_a   1.000
_cell.length_b   1.000
_cell.length_c   1.000
_cell.angle_alpha   90.00
_cell.angle_beta   90.00
_cell.angle_gamma   90.00
#
_symmetry.space_group_name_H-M   'P 1'
#
loop_
_entity.id
_entity.type
_entity.pdbx_description
1 polymer ?
#
loop_
_entity_poly.entity_id
_entity_poly.type
_entity_poly.pdbx_seq_one_letter_code
_entity_poly.pdbx_strand_id
1 'polypeptide(L)'
;KLIVVNNGEAINHPSGNGIIVINNENLGGSGGFMRGLIEAGKINDVKHVIFMDDDGSCEIESICRTHAFLLMAKDKNTVVTGCMLFEDNPAIIHESGAIWHRDFLHYPDKHYLDAREIDSLDTFDNERKIGYGGWWFFAFNINAIEYYSFPFFVRGDDLLFGYMHKKHNIVTLNGVASWQMDFERKISVLNSYLNFRTVAVPALISKRKFAALLLSVFFVREVFLASFSCRYELARAMIMSYNDCLSGREFWEDNVDLLEIRKRINAITHNEKFNVEGIDIVNGCVDYPCSGKEKAIYKFFRCITLNGHLIPAFFLIKKPIVVDYRHYHPTKFSFRRITIYHLNIENGKLLKLTHSKMEFFKVIINGLFTAVKNFYRFKSAKK
;
A
#
# COMPACT_ATOMS: atom_id res chain seq x y z
N LYS A 1 -27.24 4.06 11.42
CA LYS A 1 -27.54 4.67 10.09
C LYS A 1 -26.43 4.23 9.15
N LEU A 2 -26.75 3.88 7.91
CA LEU A 2 -25.78 3.58 6.86
C LEU A 2 -25.62 4.81 5.98
N ILE A 3 -24.39 5.31 5.84
CA ILE A 3 -24.08 6.44 4.96
C ILE A 3 -23.25 5.90 3.80
N VAL A 4 -23.81 5.94 2.59
CA VAL A 4 -23.15 5.52 1.36
C VAL A 4 -22.70 6.77 0.61
N VAL A 5 -21.40 6.97 0.51
CA VAL A 5 -20.81 8.05 -0.29
C VAL A 5 -20.42 7.49 -1.65
N ASN A 6 -21.16 7.89 -2.67
CA ASN A 6 -20.95 7.45 -4.03
C ASN A 6 -19.99 8.39 -4.77
N ASN A 7 -18.77 7.89 -5.03
CA ASN A 7 -17.74 8.59 -5.80
C ASN A 7 -17.76 8.23 -7.31
N GLY A 8 -18.71 7.41 -7.74
CA GLY A 8 -18.86 6.94 -9.11
C GLY A 8 -19.97 7.66 -9.88
N GLU A 9 -20.58 6.94 -10.82
CA GLU A 9 -21.78 7.41 -11.51
C GLU A 9 -22.92 7.61 -10.52
N ALA A 10 -23.70 8.68 -10.70
CA ALA A 10 -24.73 9.06 -9.75
C ALA A 10 -25.74 7.92 -9.51
N ILE A 11 -25.91 7.54 -8.26
CA ILE A 11 -26.89 6.53 -7.85
C ILE A 11 -28.20 7.23 -7.52
N ASN A 12 -29.24 6.91 -8.28
CA ASN A 12 -30.61 7.38 -8.03
C ASN A 12 -31.34 6.46 -7.05
N HIS A 13 -30.81 6.33 -5.83
CA HIS A 13 -31.46 5.60 -4.75
C HIS A 13 -32.01 6.61 -3.72
N PRO A 14 -33.32 6.57 -3.39
CA PRO A 14 -33.87 7.46 -2.38
C PRO A 14 -33.26 7.15 -1.00
N SER A 15 -32.84 8.19 -0.26
CA SER A 15 -32.49 8.00 1.15
C SER A 15 -33.75 7.63 1.95
N GLY A 16 -33.62 6.75 2.94
CA GLY A 16 -34.75 6.21 3.72
C GLY A 16 -34.37 5.00 4.58
N ASN A 17 -35.21 4.65 5.56
CA ASN A 17 -35.01 3.49 6.45
C ASN A 17 -33.62 3.41 7.12
N GLY A 18 -33.05 4.57 7.48
CA GLY A 18 -31.73 4.65 8.10
C GLY A 18 -30.56 4.60 7.13
N ILE A 19 -30.81 4.60 5.81
CA ILE A 19 -29.82 4.68 4.73
C ILE A 19 -29.80 6.11 4.18
N ILE A 20 -28.60 6.67 4.02
CA ILE A 20 -28.34 7.99 3.44
C ILE A 20 -27.38 7.78 2.27
N VAL A 21 -27.78 8.20 1.06
CA VAL A 21 -26.95 8.09 -0.14
C VAL A 21 -26.55 9.49 -0.58
N ILE A 22 -25.25 9.72 -0.76
CA ILE A 22 -24.68 11.02 -1.13
C ILE A 22 -23.82 10.84 -2.37
N ASN A 23 -24.20 11.50 -3.46
CA ASN A 23 -23.34 11.61 -4.64
C ASN A 23 -22.22 12.61 -4.35
N ASN A 24 -20.99 12.22 -4.67
CA ASN A 24 -19.77 12.96 -4.40
C ASN A 24 -18.87 12.93 -5.64
N GLU A 25 -18.04 13.96 -5.81
CA GLU A 25 -17.01 13.94 -6.83
C GLU A 25 -16.05 12.77 -6.59
N ASN A 26 -15.42 12.25 -7.65
CA ASN A 26 -14.47 11.16 -7.51
C ASN A 26 -13.16 11.65 -6.88
N LEU A 27 -13.14 11.72 -5.56
CA LEU A 27 -11.99 12.10 -4.73
C LEU A 27 -11.35 10.87 -4.06
N GLY A 28 -11.60 9.68 -4.63
CA GLY A 28 -11.14 8.40 -4.14
C GLY A 28 -11.67 8.02 -2.76
N GLY A 29 -11.11 6.95 -2.19
CA GLY A 29 -11.48 6.44 -0.87
C GLY A 29 -11.31 7.52 0.21
N SER A 30 -10.21 8.28 0.18
CA SER A 30 -9.94 9.33 1.16
C SER A 30 -11.06 10.37 1.21
N GLY A 31 -11.49 10.87 0.04
CA GLY A 31 -12.59 11.83 -0.05
C GLY A 31 -13.93 11.23 0.34
N GLY A 32 -14.18 9.96 -0.04
CA GLY A 32 -15.40 9.23 0.30
C GLY A 32 -15.59 9.09 1.82
N PHE A 33 -14.59 8.55 2.51
CA PHE A 33 -14.61 8.39 3.97
C PHE A 33 -14.74 9.73 4.69
N MET A 34 -14.00 10.76 4.26
CA MET A 34 -14.08 12.08 4.89
C MET A 34 -15.43 12.75 4.66
N ARG A 35 -16.03 12.61 3.46
CA ARG A 35 -17.37 13.10 3.21
C ARG A 35 -18.39 12.39 4.10
N GLY A 36 -18.30 11.07 4.23
CA GLY A 36 -19.17 10.30 5.11
C GLY A 36 -19.04 10.72 6.57
N LEU A 37 -17.82 10.96 7.05
CA LEU A 37 -17.54 11.45 8.40
C LEU A 37 -18.12 12.85 8.65
N ILE A 38 -17.98 13.77 7.69
CA ILE A 38 -18.55 15.12 7.77
C ILE A 38 -20.08 15.05 7.89
N GLU A 39 -20.72 14.21 7.09
CA GLU A 39 -22.18 14.07 7.09
C GLU A 39 -22.68 13.36 8.36
N ALA A 40 -21.93 12.37 8.87
CA ALA A 40 -22.19 11.75 10.16
C ALA A 40 -22.14 12.77 11.31
N GLY A 41 -21.20 13.73 11.28
CA GLY A 41 -21.07 14.78 12.27
C GLY A 41 -22.22 15.79 12.31
N LYS A 42 -23.03 15.88 11.24
CA LYS A 42 -24.24 16.72 11.22
C LYS A 42 -25.45 16.05 11.87
N ILE A 43 -25.33 14.78 12.24
CA ILE A 43 -26.41 13.98 12.79
C ILE A 43 -26.32 13.99 14.32
N ASN A 44 -27.24 14.69 14.99
CA ASN A 44 -27.21 14.97 16.44
C ASN A 44 -27.16 13.72 17.36
N ASP A 45 -27.52 12.53 16.88
CA ASP A 45 -27.56 11.28 17.63
C ASP A 45 -26.37 10.31 17.35
N VAL A 46 -25.45 10.66 16.46
CA VAL A 46 -24.31 9.81 16.10
C VAL A 46 -23.08 10.16 16.94
N LYS A 47 -22.63 9.21 17.78
CA LYS A 47 -21.40 9.34 18.60
C LYS A 47 -20.23 8.52 18.10
N HIS A 48 -20.51 7.40 17.43
CA HIS A 48 -19.51 6.49 16.89
C HIS A 48 -19.80 6.26 15.42
N VAL A 49 -18.73 6.07 14.65
CA VAL A 49 -18.80 5.69 13.25
C VAL A 49 -17.96 4.43 13.05
N ILE A 50 -18.31 3.64 12.04
CA ILE A 50 -17.52 2.51 11.56
C ILE A 50 -17.23 2.81 10.09
N PHE A 51 -15.95 2.92 9.74
CA PHE A 51 -15.52 2.89 8.35
C PHE A 51 -15.50 1.45 7.86
N MET A 52 -16.05 1.25 6.67
CA MET A 52 -16.10 -0.02 5.95
C MET A 52 -15.97 0.25 4.44
N ASP A 53 -15.27 -0.64 3.74
CA ASP A 53 -15.19 -0.61 2.27
C ASP A 53 -16.45 -1.22 1.63
N ASP A 54 -16.72 -0.87 0.37
CA ASP A 54 -17.82 -1.42 -0.43
C ASP A 54 -17.50 -2.80 -1.03
N ASP A 55 -16.21 -3.09 -1.25
CA ASP A 55 -15.68 -4.39 -1.67
C ASP A 55 -15.24 -5.28 -0.48
N GLY A 56 -15.56 -4.86 0.75
CA GLY A 56 -15.36 -5.63 1.97
C GLY A 56 -16.63 -6.30 2.45
N SER A 57 -16.50 -7.51 3.01
CA SER A 57 -17.60 -8.17 3.72
C SER A 57 -17.23 -8.39 5.18
N CYS A 58 -18.19 -8.25 6.09
CA CYS A 58 -18.01 -8.64 7.49
C CYS A 58 -19.25 -9.35 8.00
N GLU A 59 -19.07 -10.20 9.01
CA GLU A 59 -20.20 -10.74 9.75
C GLU A 59 -20.92 -9.64 10.53
N ILE A 60 -22.25 -9.72 10.63
CA ILE A 60 -23.04 -8.78 11.45
C ILE A 60 -22.57 -8.83 12.92
N GLU A 61 -22.13 -10.01 13.36
CA GLU A 61 -21.57 -10.22 14.69
C GLU A 61 -20.31 -9.37 14.95
N SER A 62 -19.48 -9.08 13.92
CA SER A 62 -18.35 -8.14 14.06
C SER A 62 -18.85 -6.77 14.51
N ILE A 63 -19.93 -6.27 13.89
CA ILE A 63 -20.55 -4.99 14.24
C ILE A 63 -21.16 -5.04 15.65
N CYS A 64 -21.85 -6.13 16.00
CA CYS A 64 -22.45 -6.30 17.32
C CYS A 64 -21.39 -6.32 18.44
N ARG A 65 -20.28 -7.03 18.26
CA ARG A 65 -19.16 -7.07 19.20
C ARG A 65 -18.49 -5.73 19.36
N THR A 66 -18.20 -5.06 18.25
CA THR A 66 -17.63 -3.72 18.25
C THR A 66 -18.54 -2.73 18.99
N HIS A 67 -19.85 -2.78 18.72
CA HIS A 67 -20.82 -1.93 19.41
C HIS A 67 -20.86 -2.22 20.91
N ALA A 68 -20.96 -3.49 21.32
CA ALA A 68 -20.96 -3.87 22.73
C ALA A 68 -19.68 -3.44 23.45
N PHE A 69 -18.52 -3.61 22.81
CA PHE A 69 -17.23 -3.20 23.35
C PHE A 69 -17.15 -1.68 23.53
N LEU A 70 -17.48 -0.91 22.49
CA LEU A 70 -17.42 0.57 22.54
C LEU A 70 -18.46 1.17 23.50
N LEU A 71 -19.59 0.50 23.74
CA LEU A 71 -20.55 0.90 24.78
C LEU A 71 -19.97 0.81 26.20
N MET A 72 -19.07 -0.15 26.44
CA MET A 72 -18.41 -0.35 27.73
C MET A 72 -17.08 0.39 27.86
N ALA A 73 -16.56 0.93 26.75
CA ALA A 73 -15.30 1.65 26.73
C ALA A 73 -15.36 2.93 27.58
N LYS A 74 -14.43 3.05 28.53
CA LYS A 74 -14.33 4.21 29.42
C LYS A 74 -13.56 5.38 28.81
N ASP A 75 -12.62 5.07 27.92
CA ASP A 75 -11.85 6.08 27.20
C ASP A 75 -12.54 6.40 25.87
N LYS A 76 -12.89 7.67 25.66
CA LYS A 76 -13.49 8.16 24.41
C LYS A 76 -12.56 7.97 23.19
N ASN A 77 -11.26 7.83 23.41
CA ASN A 77 -10.28 7.60 22.35
C ASN A 77 -10.10 6.11 22.02
N THR A 78 -10.90 5.22 22.61
CA THR A 78 -10.91 3.80 22.25
C THR A 78 -11.38 3.64 20.81
N VAL A 79 -10.61 2.87 20.05
CA VAL A 79 -10.87 2.55 18.65
C VAL A 79 -10.83 1.04 18.49
N VAL A 80 -11.81 0.47 17.79
CA VAL A 80 -11.80 -0.95 17.44
C VAL A 80 -11.47 -1.07 15.95
N THR A 81 -10.43 -1.82 15.63
CA THR A 81 -10.13 -2.22 14.25
C THR A 81 -10.40 -3.70 14.07
N GLY A 82 -11.04 -4.05 12.96
CA GLY A 82 -11.24 -5.45 12.57
C GLY A 82 -10.02 -5.95 11.82
N CYS A 83 -9.65 -7.22 12.03
CA CYS A 83 -8.63 -7.82 11.19
C CYS A 83 -9.14 -8.05 9.77
N MET A 84 -8.26 -7.90 8.79
CA MET A 84 -8.52 -8.31 7.42
C MET A 84 -8.18 -9.80 7.28
N LEU A 85 -9.14 -10.57 6.81
CA LEU A 85 -8.98 -11.93 6.33
C LEU A 85 -8.88 -11.91 4.80
N PHE A 86 -8.14 -12.87 4.24
CA PHE A 86 -8.06 -13.03 2.80
C PHE A 86 -9.36 -13.57 2.22
N GLU A 87 -9.91 -12.95 1.18
CA GLU A 87 -11.11 -13.45 0.50
C GLU A 87 -10.87 -14.83 -0.18
N ASP A 88 -9.68 -15.07 -0.74
CA ASP A 88 -9.32 -16.33 -1.39
C ASP A 88 -8.88 -17.43 -0.41
N ASN A 89 -8.49 -17.04 0.81
CA ASN A 89 -8.23 -17.96 1.89
C ASN A 89 -8.86 -17.43 3.20
N PRO A 90 -10.19 -17.58 3.37
CA PRO A 90 -10.98 -16.93 4.43
C PRO A 90 -10.55 -17.20 5.87
N ALA A 91 -9.70 -18.21 6.10
CA ALA A 91 -9.17 -18.56 7.40
C ALA A 91 -7.87 -17.81 7.76
N ILE A 92 -7.19 -17.20 6.79
CA ILE A 92 -5.88 -16.57 7.00
C ILE A 92 -6.05 -15.07 7.20
N ILE A 93 -5.49 -14.58 8.30
CA ILE A 93 -5.43 -13.17 8.64
C ILE A 93 -4.34 -12.53 7.77
N HIS A 94 -4.73 -11.57 6.93
CA HIS A 94 -3.79 -10.69 6.25
C HIS A 94 -3.14 -9.77 7.28
N GLU A 95 -3.89 -8.93 7.99
CA GLU A 95 -3.36 -8.12 9.09
C GLU A 95 -4.46 -7.64 10.05
N SER A 96 -4.10 -7.30 11.29
CA SER A 96 -5.03 -6.74 12.28
C SER A 96 -4.87 -5.23 12.49
N GLY A 97 -4.21 -4.56 11.54
CA GLY A 97 -3.62 -3.24 11.70
C GLY A 97 -2.10 -3.32 11.58
N ALA A 98 -1.42 -2.19 11.71
CA ALA A 98 0.02 -2.12 11.47
C ALA A 98 0.78 -1.35 12.57
N ILE A 99 2.01 -1.77 12.80
CA ILE A 99 2.89 -1.20 13.83
C ILE A 99 3.87 -0.22 13.19
N TRP A 100 3.99 0.96 13.81
CA TRP A 100 4.95 1.97 13.37
C TRP A 100 6.40 1.52 13.59
N HIS A 101 7.22 1.72 12.56
CA HIS A 101 8.66 1.60 12.62
C HIS A 101 9.31 2.91 12.19
N ARG A 102 10.09 3.54 13.08
CA ARG A 102 10.79 4.81 12.80
C ARG A 102 9.83 5.92 12.29
N ASP A 103 8.61 5.96 12.81
CA ASP A 103 7.53 6.94 12.59
C ASP A 103 6.83 6.91 11.22
N PHE A 104 7.48 6.48 10.14
CA PHE A 104 6.91 6.53 8.79
C PHE A 104 7.11 5.25 7.97
N LEU A 105 7.84 4.27 8.51
CA LEU A 105 7.79 2.89 8.04
C LEU A 105 6.80 2.14 8.91
N HIS A 106 6.29 1.02 8.41
CA HIS A 106 5.31 0.21 9.12
C HIS A 106 5.48 -1.25 8.71
N TYR A 107 4.92 -2.14 9.52
CA TYR A 107 4.79 -3.55 9.21
C TYR A 107 3.45 -4.05 9.77
N PRO A 108 2.82 -5.04 9.11
CA PRO A 108 1.54 -5.58 9.55
C PRO A 108 1.67 -6.25 10.92
N ASP A 109 0.67 -6.09 11.77
CA ASP A 109 0.50 -6.89 12.99
C ASP A 109 -0.34 -8.13 12.70
N LYS A 110 -0.08 -9.21 13.43
CA LYS A 110 -0.77 -10.52 13.30
C LYS A 110 -0.80 -11.07 11.86
N HIS A 111 0.25 -10.79 11.10
CA HIS A 111 0.33 -11.11 9.69
C HIS A 111 0.42 -12.63 9.43
N TYR A 112 -0.41 -13.13 8.50
CA TYR A 112 -0.47 -14.54 8.08
C TYR A 112 -0.73 -15.54 9.21
N LEU A 113 -1.51 -15.16 10.23
CA LEU A 113 -2.03 -16.12 11.21
C LEU A 113 -3.18 -16.93 10.63
N ASP A 114 -3.25 -18.22 10.96
CA ASP A 114 -4.34 -19.11 10.56
C ASP A 114 -5.38 -19.20 11.67
N ALA A 115 -6.55 -18.61 11.48
CA ALA A 115 -7.62 -18.53 12.48
C ALA A 115 -8.24 -19.89 12.83
N ARG A 116 -7.88 -20.97 12.14
CA ARG A 116 -8.28 -22.35 12.48
C ARG A 116 -7.43 -22.96 13.58
N GLU A 117 -6.23 -22.40 13.82
CA GLU A 117 -5.27 -22.93 14.76
C GLU A 117 -5.38 -22.21 16.12
N ILE A 118 -5.46 -22.99 17.20
CA ILE A 118 -5.63 -22.43 18.55
C ILE A 118 -4.47 -21.54 18.98
N ASP A 119 -3.24 -21.91 18.61
CA ASP A 119 -2.03 -21.12 18.90
C ASP A 119 -2.04 -19.78 18.16
N SER A 120 -2.64 -19.73 16.96
CA SER A 120 -2.82 -18.48 16.22
C SER A 120 -3.82 -17.56 16.91
N LEU A 121 -4.90 -18.11 17.48
CA LEU A 121 -5.90 -17.33 18.22
C LEU A 121 -5.32 -16.78 19.53
N ASP A 122 -4.53 -17.58 20.25
CA ASP A 122 -3.77 -17.11 21.43
C ASP A 122 -2.76 -16.03 21.03
N THR A 123 -2.03 -16.25 19.93
CA THR A 123 -1.13 -15.24 19.37
C THR A 123 -1.89 -13.96 19.01
N PHE A 124 -3.11 -14.05 18.47
CA PHE A 124 -3.95 -12.91 18.13
C PHE A 124 -4.33 -12.10 19.38
N ASP A 125 -4.80 -12.78 20.43
CA ASP A 125 -5.29 -12.17 21.69
C ASP A 125 -4.20 -11.39 22.45
N ASN A 126 -2.92 -11.71 22.20
CA ASN A 126 -1.79 -10.99 22.79
C ASN A 126 -1.72 -9.53 22.29
N GLU A 127 -2.32 -8.59 23.01
CA GLU A 127 -2.38 -7.18 22.63
C GLU A 127 -0.98 -6.56 22.38
N ARG A 128 -0.89 -5.80 21.29
CA ARG A 128 0.28 -4.99 20.94
C ARG A 128 -0.17 -3.58 20.63
N LYS A 129 0.73 -2.62 20.83
CA LYS A 129 0.46 -1.23 20.46
C LYS A 129 0.45 -1.10 18.93
N ILE A 130 -0.76 -1.03 18.37
CA ILE A 130 -1.00 -0.80 16.96
C ILE A 130 -0.84 0.70 16.65
N GLY A 131 -0.29 0.98 15.49
CA GLY A 131 -0.03 2.32 14.99
C GLY A 131 -1.21 2.93 14.23
N TYR A 132 -1.88 2.13 13.40
CA TYR A 132 -3.11 2.46 12.70
C TYR A 132 -3.87 1.16 12.34
N GLY A 133 -5.17 1.28 12.12
CA GLY A 133 -6.01 0.20 11.59
C GLY A 133 -6.52 0.57 10.20
N GLY A 134 -6.72 -0.44 9.34
CA GLY A 134 -7.25 -0.23 8.00
C GLY A 134 -8.74 0.12 8.02
N TRP A 135 -9.16 0.90 7.03
CA TRP A 135 -10.53 1.43 6.94
C TRP A 135 -11.57 0.44 6.41
N TRP A 136 -11.18 -0.80 6.10
CA TRP A 136 -12.11 -1.90 5.84
C TRP A 136 -13.00 -2.22 7.04
N PHE A 137 -12.51 -1.97 8.26
CA PHE A 137 -13.28 -2.02 9.50
C PHE A 137 -12.57 -1.20 10.58
N PHE A 138 -12.99 0.05 10.76
CA PHE A 138 -12.39 0.98 11.71
C PHE A 138 -13.46 1.78 12.46
N ALA A 139 -13.69 1.44 13.72
CA ALA A 139 -14.74 2.00 14.55
C ALA A 139 -14.19 2.93 15.63
N PHE A 140 -14.69 4.16 15.68
CA PHE A 140 -14.20 5.19 16.60
C PHE A 140 -15.27 6.19 16.99
N ASN A 141 -15.02 6.94 18.07
CA ASN A 141 -15.86 8.04 18.50
C ASN A 141 -15.60 9.27 17.64
N ILE A 142 -16.64 9.86 17.04
CA ILE A 142 -16.49 11.03 16.15
C ILE A 142 -15.88 12.25 16.88
N ASN A 143 -16.10 12.37 18.18
CA ASN A 143 -15.55 13.45 19.01
C ASN A 143 -14.11 13.18 19.51
N ALA A 144 -13.51 12.08 19.08
CA ALA A 144 -12.11 11.73 19.35
C ALA A 144 -11.18 12.04 18.16
N ILE A 145 -11.69 12.60 17.06
CA ILE A 145 -10.85 13.09 15.97
C ILE A 145 -10.34 14.50 16.28
N GLU A 146 -9.10 14.76 15.88
CA GLU A 146 -8.45 16.07 15.95
C GLU A 146 -8.30 16.68 14.55
N TYR A 147 -8.19 15.82 13.54
CA TYR A 147 -7.92 16.20 12.15
C TYR A 147 -8.75 15.34 11.18
N TYR A 148 -9.12 15.92 10.04
CA TYR A 148 -9.56 15.11 8.89
C TYR A 148 -8.34 14.47 8.21
N SER A 149 -8.59 13.43 7.41
CA SER A 149 -7.55 12.74 6.67
C SER A 149 -6.94 13.65 5.59
N PHE A 150 -5.69 13.36 5.27
CA PHE A 150 -4.97 14.02 4.19
C PHE A 150 -5.46 13.49 2.83
N PRO A 151 -5.57 14.33 1.79
CA PRO A 151 -6.22 13.97 0.52
C PRO A 151 -5.30 13.10 -0.37
N PHE A 152 -5.10 11.83 -0.01
CA PHE A 152 -4.29 10.90 -0.80
C PHE A 152 -4.97 10.41 -2.09
N PHE A 153 -6.27 10.66 -2.26
CA PHE A 153 -7.18 9.94 -3.16
C PHE A 153 -7.38 8.48 -2.70
N VAL A 154 -6.31 7.68 -2.69
CA VAL A 154 -6.28 6.31 -2.12
C VAL A 154 -4.87 6.00 -1.59
N ARG A 155 -4.81 5.03 -0.65
CA ARG A 155 -3.61 4.46 -0.04
C ARG A 155 -2.83 5.47 0.80
N GLY A 156 -2.75 5.21 2.11
CA GLY A 156 -1.96 5.99 3.08
C GLY A 156 -2.79 6.97 3.91
N ASP A 157 -4.07 7.11 3.61
CA ASP A 157 -5.06 7.88 4.34
C ASP A 157 -5.36 7.28 5.72
N ASP A 158 -5.62 5.98 5.78
CA ASP A 158 -5.74 5.22 7.03
C ASP A 158 -4.50 5.33 7.93
N LEU A 159 -3.33 5.16 7.31
CA LEU A 159 -2.02 5.22 7.91
C LEU A 159 -1.76 6.60 8.51
N LEU A 160 -1.92 7.66 7.72
CA LEU A 160 -1.63 9.01 8.19
C LEU A 160 -2.67 9.46 9.23
N PHE A 161 -3.93 9.06 9.05
CA PHE A 161 -4.98 9.32 10.04
C PHE A 161 -4.62 8.72 11.40
N GLY A 162 -4.18 7.45 11.46
CA GLY A 162 -3.69 6.86 12.71
C GLY A 162 -2.48 7.59 13.29
N TYR A 163 -1.52 8.00 12.46
CA TYR A 163 -0.35 8.76 12.92
C TYR A 163 -0.71 10.13 13.53
N MET A 164 -1.70 10.82 12.95
CA MET A 164 -2.17 12.13 13.42
C MET A 164 -2.95 12.04 14.73
N HIS A 165 -3.62 10.91 15.00
CA HIS A 165 -4.47 10.72 16.18
C HIS A 165 -3.77 9.92 17.29
N LYS A 166 -2.69 10.48 17.85
CA LYS A 166 -1.85 9.78 18.85
C LYS A 166 -2.53 9.39 20.16
N LYS A 167 -3.70 9.97 20.44
CA LYS A 167 -4.52 9.64 21.61
C LYS A 167 -5.39 8.40 21.38
N HIS A 168 -5.59 7.97 20.13
CA HIS A 168 -6.36 6.78 19.83
C HIS A 168 -5.70 5.56 20.49
N ASN A 169 -6.52 4.84 21.25
CA ASN A 169 -6.17 3.54 21.79
C ASN A 169 -6.80 2.47 20.91
N ILE A 170 -6.04 2.01 19.92
CA ILE A 170 -6.50 1.03 18.93
C ILE A 170 -6.40 -0.36 19.54
N VAL A 171 -7.53 -1.05 19.60
CA VAL A 171 -7.65 -2.44 20.05
C VAL A 171 -8.13 -3.33 18.92
N THR A 172 -7.77 -4.60 18.99
CA THR A 172 -8.26 -5.67 18.10
C THR A 172 -9.04 -6.67 18.94
N LEU A 173 -10.05 -7.30 18.34
CA LEU A 173 -10.92 -8.24 19.06
C LEU A 173 -11.02 -9.55 18.27
N ASN A 174 -10.86 -10.66 18.97
CA ASN A 174 -11.21 -11.97 18.42
C ASN A 174 -12.69 -11.97 17.97
N GLY A 175 -12.93 -12.42 16.74
CA GLY A 175 -14.26 -12.42 16.13
C GLY A 175 -14.73 -11.08 15.56
N VAL A 176 -13.85 -10.07 15.47
CA VAL A 176 -14.09 -8.85 14.69
C VAL A 176 -13.16 -8.85 13.48
N ALA A 177 -13.72 -9.17 12.32
CA ALA A 177 -12.99 -9.31 11.08
C ALA A 177 -13.79 -8.82 9.88
N SER A 178 -13.08 -8.59 8.78
CA SER A 178 -13.59 -8.25 7.45
C SER A 178 -12.80 -9.06 6.41
N TRP A 179 -13.43 -9.47 5.31
CA TRP A 179 -12.77 -10.16 4.19
C TRP A 179 -12.57 -9.18 3.04
N GLN A 180 -11.33 -9.14 2.53
CA GLN A 180 -10.94 -8.29 1.41
C GLN A 180 -10.08 -9.09 0.43
N MET A 181 -10.10 -8.64 -0.82
CA MET A 181 -9.14 -9.09 -1.83
C MET A 181 -7.72 -8.66 -1.45
N ASP A 182 -6.76 -9.58 -1.59
CA ASP A 182 -5.34 -9.36 -1.29
C ASP A 182 -4.77 -8.12 -1.99
N PHE A 183 -4.18 -7.21 -1.20
CA PHE A 183 -3.56 -5.99 -1.69
C PHE A 183 -2.30 -6.24 -2.53
N GLU A 184 -1.59 -7.35 -2.33
CA GLU A 184 -0.42 -7.75 -3.13
C GLU A 184 -0.80 -8.01 -4.59
N ARG A 185 -2.09 -8.25 -4.89
CA ARG A 185 -2.59 -8.44 -6.25
C ARG A 185 -2.55 -7.17 -7.10
N LYS A 186 -2.29 -6.01 -6.49
CA LYS A 186 -2.36 -4.69 -7.13
C LYS A 186 -0.98 -4.12 -7.51
N ILE A 187 0.08 -4.91 -7.75
CA ILE A 187 1.38 -4.34 -8.17
C ILE A 187 1.30 -3.75 -9.59
N SER A 188 1.53 -2.43 -9.71
CA SER A 188 1.58 -1.70 -10.99
C SER A 188 2.46 -0.45 -10.87
N VAL A 189 2.80 0.16 -12.01
CA VAL A 189 3.55 1.44 -12.05
C VAL A 189 2.79 2.56 -11.34
N LEU A 190 1.46 2.60 -11.46
CA LEU A 190 0.64 3.55 -10.69
C LEU A 190 0.70 3.23 -9.20
N ASN A 191 0.50 1.97 -8.81
CA ASN A 191 0.49 1.62 -7.40
C ASN A 191 1.85 1.85 -6.72
N SER A 192 2.99 1.76 -7.42
CA SER A 192 4.27 2.16 -6.84
C SER A 192 4.40 3.67 -6.62
N TYR A 193 3.83 4.49 -7.51
CA TYR A 193 3.69 5.93 -7.25
C TYR A 193 2.87 6.15 -5.98
N LEU A 194 1.68 5.54 -5.89
CA LEU A 194 0.77 5.70 -4.75
C LEU A 194 1.39 5.23 -3.44
N ASN A 195 1.98 4.04 -3.43
CA ASN A 195 2.62 3.42 -2.27
C ASN A 195 3.78 4.27 -1.73
N PHE A 196 4.62 4.86 -2.58
CA PHE A 196 5.74 5.66 -2.09
C PHE A 196 5.28 6.92 -1.32
N ARG A 197 4.11 7.49 -1.68
CA ARG A 197 3.53 8.64 -0.95
C ARG A 197 3.19 8.29 0.50
N THR A 198 2.77 7.04 0.75
CA THR A 198 2.46 6.52 2.10
C THR A 198 3.67 6.47 3.02
N VAL A 199 4.89 6.61 2.49
CA VAL A 199 6.13 6.70 3.27
C VAL A 199 6.64 8.14 3.30
N ALA A 200 6.60 8.83 2.16
CA ALA A 200 7.15 10.17 2.02
C ALA A 200 6.36 11.24 2.81
N VAL A 201 5.02 11.18 2.79
CA VAL A 201 4.18 12.18 3.48
C VAL A 201 4.26 12.03 5.01
N PRO A 202 4.13 10.83 5.62
CA PRO A 202 4.35 10.69 7.06
C PRO A 202 5.77 11.08 7.49
N ALA A 203 6.78 10.84 6.64
CA ALA A 203 8.14 11.29 6.92
C ALA A 203 8.22 12.82 7.04
N LEU A 204 7.52 13.60 6.20
CA LEU A 204 7.47 15.06 6.30
C LEU A 204 6.92 15.53 7.66
N ILE A 205 5.86 14.89 8.16
CA ILE A 205 5.28 15.26 9.46
C ILE A 205 5.96 14.58 10.66
N SER A 206 6.91 13.65 10.43
CA SER A 206 7.67 13.01 11.50
C SER A 206 8.50 14.04 12.29
N LYS A 207 8.52 13.89 13.62
CA LYS A 207 9.36 14.72 14.52
C LYS A 207 10.80 14.21 14.62
N ARG A 208 11.18 13.17 13.87
CA ARG A 208 12.49 12.54 13.92
C ARG A 208 13.59 13.44 13.33
N LYS A 209 14.70 13.62 14.06
CA LYS A 209 15.83 14.48 13.66
C LYS A 209 16.43 14.12 12.29
N PHE A 210 16.45 12.85 11.92
CA PHE A 210 17.04 12.35 10.67
C PHE A 210 16.00 11.80 9.67
N ALA A 211 14.76 12.28 9.73
CA ALA A 211 13.69 11.82 8.83
C ALA A 211 14.08 11.97 7.35
N ALA A 212 14.61 13.13 6.96
CA ALA A 212 15.06 13.39 5.58
C ALA A 212 16.08 12.37 5.09
N LEU A 213 17.14 12.13 5.86
CA LEU A 213 18.19 11.17 5.52
C LEU A 213 17.64 9.75 5.41
N LEU A 214 16.83 9.32 6.38
CA LEU A 214 16.24 7.98 6.38
C LEU A 214 15.29 7.77 5.21
N LEU A 215 14.47 8.77 4.86
CA LEU A 215 13.60 8.73 3.69
C LEU A 215 14.42 8.66 2.40
N SER A 216 15.46 9.48 2.25
CA SER A 216 16.31 9.46 1.05
C SER A 216 17.05 8.12 0.90
N VAL A 217 17.57 7.54 1.98
CA VAL A 217 18.22 6.22 1.97
C VAL A 217 17.21 5.11 1.63
N PHE A 218 16.02 5.14 2.22
CA PHE A 218 14.94 4.20 1.91
C PHE A 218 14.55 4.30 0.43
N PHE A 219 14.32 5.51 -0.07
CA PHE A 219 13.98 5.77 -1.46
C PHE A 219 15.03 5.24 -2.44
N VAL A 220 16.31 5.57 -2.21
CA VAL A 220 17.40 5.07 -3.06
C VAL A 220 17.42 3.55 -3.07
N ARG A 221 17.29 2.90 -1.91
CA ARG A 221 17.20 1.44 -1.81
C ARG A 221 16.06 0.88 -2.66
N GLU A 222 14.85 1.44 -2.57
CA GLU A 222 13.70 0.98 -3.34
C GLU A 222 13.90 1.16 -4.86
N VAL A 223 14.46 2.28 -5.28
CA VAL A 223 14.83 2.53 -6.69
C VAL A 223 15.83 1.48 -7.20
N PHE A 224 16.84 1.13 -6.39
CA PHE A 224 17.79 0.06 -6.73
C PHE A 224 17.12 -1.31 -6.80
N LEU A 225 16.27 -1.67 -5.82
CA LEU A 225 15.61 -2.98 -5.78
C LEU A 225 14.65 -3.19 -6.96
N ALA A 226 13.86 -2.17 -7.30
CA ALA A 226 13.00 -2.19 -8.48
C ALA A 226 13.83 -2.32 -9.77
N SER A 227 14.90 -1.53 -9.89
CA SER A 227 15.78 -1.54 -11.06
C SER A 227 16.57 -2.85 -11.21
N PHE A 228 16.97 -3.48 -10.11
CA PHE A 228 17.56 -4.83 -10.10
C PHE A 228 16.56 -5.90 -10.58
N SER A 229 15.26 -5.66 -10.43
CA SER A 229 14.20 -6.53 -10.94
C SER A 229 13.75 -6.15 -12.37
N CYS A 230 14.50 -5.29 -13.07
CA CYS A 230 14.16 -4.75 -14.39
C CYS A 230 12.83 -3.98 -14.44
N ARG A 231 12.34 -3.52 -13.29
CA ARG A 231 11.12 -2.69 -13.17
C ARG A 231 11.48 -1.19 -13.21
N TYR A 232 11.94 -0.74 -14.37
CA TYR A 232 12.46 0.63 -14.55
C TYR A 232 11.35 1.69 -14.57
N GLU A 233 10.14 1.37 -15.07
CA GLU A 233 8.99 2.28 -15.09
C GLU A 233 8.41 2.43 -13.69
N LEU A 234 8.35 1.34 -12.92
CA LEU A 234 8.02 1.36 -11.49
C LEU A 234 8.97 2.29 -10.71
N ALA A 235 10.27 2.16 -10.95
CA ALA A 235 11.27 3.03 -10.33
C ALA A 235 11.10 4.50 -10.75
N ARG A 236 10.80 4.80 -12.01
CA ARG A 236 10.46 6.17 -12.47
C ARG A 236 9.23 6.73 -11.77
N ALA A 237 8.19 5.92 -11.57
CA ALA A 237 7.00 6.31 -10.84
C ALA A 237 7.30 6.65 -9.37
N MET A 238 8.21 5.91 -8.71
CA MET A 238 8.68 6.28 -7.36
C MET A 238 9.45 7.61 -7.37
N ILE A 239 10.29 7.86 -8.37
CA ILE A 239 11.01 9.14 -8.54
C ILE A 239 10.00 10.30 -8.68
N MET A 240 8.97 10.14 -9.51
CA MET A 240 7.89 11.12 -9.65
C MET A 240 7.18 11.37 -8.33
N SER A 241 6.80 10.29 -7.64
CA SER A 241 6.12 10.32 -6.34
C SER A 241 6.92 11.11 -5.30
N TYR A 242 8.24 10.89 -5.20
CA TYR A 242 9.06 11.62 -4.25
C TYR A 242 9.14 13.12 -4.54
N ASN A 243 9.23 13.50 -5.82
CA ASN A 243 9.22 14.91 -6.21
C ASN A 243 7.88 15.56 -5.86
N ASP A 244 6.78 14.91 -6.23
CA ASP A 244 5.42 15.37 -6.06
C ASP A 244 5.05 15.55 -4.57
N CYS A 245 5.43 14.60 -3.69
CA CYS A 245 5.19 14.73 -2.25
C CYS A 245 5.85 15.96 -1.61
N LEU A 246 6.93 16.48 -2.21
CA LEU A 246 7.67 17.63 -1.71
C LEU A 246 7.39 18.91 -2.51
N SER A 247 6.37 18.89 -3.39
CA SER A 247 6.00 20.03 -4.23
C SER A 247 5.24 21.14 -3.50
N GLY A 248 4.77 20.89 -2.27
CA GLY A 248 4.01 21.86 -1.48
C GLY A 248 2.52 21.51 -1.45
N ARG A 249 1.75 22.38 -0.82
CA ARG A 249 0.31 22.17 -0.56
C ARG A 249 -0.51 22.28 -1.84
N GLU A 250 -0.19 23.25 -2.69
CA GLU A 250 -0.90 23.57 -3.94
C GLU A 250 -0.94 22.34 -4.84
N PHE A 251 0.15 21.57 -4.91
CA PHE A 251 0.19 20.31 -5.65
C PHE A 251 -0.91 19.32 -5.23
N TRP A 252 -1.16 19.18 -3.92
CA TRP A 252 -2.17 18.24 -3.42
C TRP A 252 -3.59 18.75 -3.65
N GLU A 253 -3.81 20.06 -3.56
CA GLU A 253 -5.10 20.69 -3.85
C GLU A 253 -5.45 20.56 -5.34
N ASP A 254 -4.48 20.81 -6.22
CA ASP A 254 -4.65 20.74 -7.68
C ASP A 254 -4.79 19.31 -8.23
N ASN A 255 -4.43 18.28 -7.44
CA ASN A 255 -4.39 16.89 -7.89
C ASN A 255 -5.19 15.93 -6.99
N VAL A 256 -6.21 16.44 -6.29
CA VAL A 256 -7.03 15.65 -5.36
C VAL A 256 -7.75 14.47 -6.02
N ASP A 257 -8.11 14.59 -7.30
CA ASP A 257 -8.80 13.56 -8.11
C ASP A 257 -7.85 12.56 -8.81
N LEU A 258 -6.53 12.78 -8.68
CA LEU A 258 -5.47 12.00 -9.29
C LEU A 258 -5.47 11.97 -10.84
N LEU A 259 -6.28 12.76 -11.54
CA LEU A 259 -6.46 12.66 -13.01
C LEU A 259 -5.17 12.98 -13.77
N GLU A 260 -4.54 14.11 -13.48
CA GLU A 260 -3.29 14.51 -14.15
C GLU A 260 -2.11 13.60 -13.78
N ILE A 261 -2.07 13.11 -12.54
CA ILE A 261 -1.09 12.12 -12.09
C ILE A 261 -1.25 10.81 -12.89
N ARG A 262 -2.49 10.31 -13.05
CA ARG A 262 -2.76 9.10 -13.85
C ARG A 262 -2.31 9.28 -15.30
N LYS A 263 -2.56 10.45 -15.92
CA LYS A 263 -2.07 10.76 -17.28
C LYS A 263 -0.54 10.70 -17.35
N ARG A 264 0.17 11.36 -16.42
CA ARG A 264 1.64 11.35 -16.33
C ARG A 264 2.21 9.94 -16.16
N ILE A 265 1.58 9.11 -15.31
CA ILE A 265 2.02 7.73 -15.08
C ILE A 265 1.74 6.85 -16.30
N ASN A 266 0.57 6.97 -16.93
CA ASN A 266 0.24 6.23 -18.14
C ASN A 266 1.21 6.55 -19.28
N ALA A 267 1.64 7.81 -19.40
CA ALA A 267 2.59 8.25 -20.42
C ALA A 267 3.98 7.59 -20.30
N ILE A 268 4.38 7.11 -19.11
CA ILE A 268 5.66 6.41 -18.91
C ILE A 268 5.51 4.87 -18.84
N THR A 269 4.28 4.37 -18.83
CA THR A 269 3.99 2.94 -18.66
C THR A 269 3.85 2.29 -20.04
N HIS A 270 4.91 1.66 -20.52
CA HIS A 270 4.96 1.01 -21.83
C HIS A 270 5.14 -0.50 -21.69
N ASN A 271 6.20 -0.92 -21.01
CA ASN A 271 6.60 -2.32 -20.91
C ASN A 271 6.04 -3.00 -19.67
N GLU A 272 5.74 -2.25 -18.61
CA GLU A 272 5.26 -2.81 -17.34
C GLU A 272 3.74 -3.04 -17.34
N LYS A 273 3.24 -3.79 -18.33
CA LYS A 273 1.84 -4.19 -18.50
C LYS A 273 1.68 -5.71 -18.65
N PHE A 274 0.58 -6.25 -18.12
CA PHE A 274 0.20 -7.66 -18.33
C PHE A 274 -0.52 -7.81 -19.68
N ASN A 275 0.26 -7.98 -20.74
CA ASN A 275 -0.25 -8.04 -22.13
C ASN A 275 0.25 -9.25 -22.92
N VAL A 276 0.97 -10.18 -22.28
CA VAL A 276 1.45 -11.41 -22.91
C VAL A 276 0.60 -12.58 -22.41
N GLU A 277 0.09 -13.42 -23.31
CA GLU A 277 -0.65 -14.62 -22.94
C GLU A 277 0.31 -15.73 -22.46
N GLY A 278 -0.11 -16.47 -21.44
CA GLY A 278 0.71 -17.49 -20.76
C GLY A 278 1.14 -18.66 -21.65
N ILE A 279 0.37 -18.96 -22.70
CA ILE A 279 0.41 -20.24 -23.42
C ILE A 279 1.74 -20.45 -24.18
N ASP A 280 2.38 -19.40 -24.70
CA ASP A 280 3.57 -19.56 -25.53
C ASP A 280 4.88 -19.86 -24.77
N ILE A 281 4.88 -19.71 -23.44
CA ILE A 281 6.09 -19.83 -22.62
C ILE A 281 6.21 -21.20 -21.93
N VAL A 282 5.07 -21.87 -21.73
CA VAL A 282 4.98 -23.16 -21.01
C VAL A 282 5.53 -24.34 -21.83
N ASN A 283 5.87 -24.15 -23.11
CA ASN A 283 6.49 -25.16 -23.97
C ASN A 283 7.97 -25.51 -23.63
N GLY A 284 8.39 -25.35 -22.37
CA GLY A 284 9.57 -26.02 -21.80
C GLY A 284 10.89 -25.24 -21.78
N CYS A 285 10.96 -24.01 -22.31
CA CYS A 285 12.22 -23.25 -22.44
C CYS A 285 12.44 -22.17 -21.36
N VAL A 286 11.88 -22.33 -20.15
CA VAL A 286 12.04 -21.37 -19.04
C VAL A 286 12.56 -22.03 -17.77
N ASP A 287 13.13 -21.21 -16.88
CA ASP A 287 13.44 -21.61 -15.51
C ASP A 287 12.35 -21.12 -14.55
N TYR A 288 12.26 -21.78 -13.40
CA TYR A 288 11.39 -21.38 -12.28
C TYR A 288 12.22 -21.17 -11.00
N PRO A 289 11.80 -20.25 -10.11
CA PRO A 289 12.36 -20.08 -8.77
C PRO A 289 12.56 -21.38 -7.98
N CYS A 290 13.79 -21.62 -7.52
CA CYS A 290 14.03 -22.62 -6.48
C CYS A 290 13.84 -22.00 -5.08
N SER A 291 13.21 -22.75 -4.17
CA SER A 291 12.84 -22.32 -2.80
C SER A 291 14.03 -22.15 -1.83
N GLY A 292 15.27 -22.29 -2.30
CA GLY A 292 16.47 -22.18 -1.47
C GLY A 292 16.83 -20.76 -1.01
N LYS A 293 17.45 -20.67 0.17
CA LYS A 293 18.14 -19.45 0.63
C LYS A 293 19.37 -19.19 -0.25
N GLU A 294 19.52 -17.95 -0.68
CA GLU A 294 20.68 -17.51 -1.46
C GLU A 294 21.95 -17.56 -0.57
N LYS A 295 23.02 -18.21 -1.06
CA LYS A 295 24.32 -18.23 -0.36
C LYS A 295 24.92 -16.81 -0.34
N ALA A 296 25.59 -16.44 0.76
CA ALA A 296 26.16 -15.10 0.96
C ALA A 296 27.09 -14.66 -0.19
N ILE A 297 27.88 -15.59 -0.76
CA ILE A 297 28.77 -15.29 -1.88
C ILE A 297 28.03 -14.87 -3.15
N TYR A 298 26.87 -15.48 -3.46
CA TYR A 298 26.06 -15.08 -4.62
C TYR A 298 25.44 -13.71 -4.41
N LYS A 299 24.98 -13.42 -3.18
CA LYS A 299 24.50 -12.10 -2.80
C LYS A 299 25.60 -11.04 -2.94
N PHE A 300 26.83 -11.35 -2.54
CA PHE A 300 27.98 -10.46 -2.70
C PHE A 300 28.23 -10.13 -4.18
N PHE A 301 28.30 -11.14 -5.05
CA PHE A 301 28.45 -10.93 -6.50
C PHE A 301 27.29 -10.12 -7.09
N ARG A 302 26.05 -10.37 -6.68
CA ARG A 302 24.88 -9.57 -7.08
C ARG A 302 25.06 -8.10 -6.71
N CYS A 303 25.47 -7.79 -5.48
CA CYS A 303 25.66 -6.42 -5.05
C CYS A 303 26.75 -5.69 -5.85
N ILE A 304 27.95 -6.28 -5.95
CA ILE A 304 29.08 -5.60 -6.62
C ILE A 304 28.88 -5.44 -8.13
N THR A 305 28.07 -6.29 -8.74
CA THR A 305 27.77 -6.23 -10.19
C THR A 305 26.50 -5.47 -10.52
N LEU A 306 25.86 -4.81 -9.54
CA LEU A 306 24.57 -4.14 -9.68
C LEU A 306 23.51 -5.07 -10.28
N ASN A 307 23.41 -6.27 -9.71
CA ASN A 307 22.55 -7.37 -10.14
C ASN A 307 22.74 -7.81 -11.61
N GLY A 308 23.96 -7.66 -12.14
CA GLY A 308 24.32 -8.06 -13.50
C GLY A 308 24.39 -6.91 -14.50
N HIS A 309 24.01 -5.68 -14.13
CA HIS A 309 24.06 -4.53 -15.04
C HIS A 309 25.50 -4.11 -15.37
N LEU A 310 26.48 -4.42 -14.51
CA LEU A 310 27.91 -4.23 -14.79
C LEU A 310 28.54 -5.37 -15.59
N ILE A 311 27.89 -6.53 -15.66
CA ILE A 311 28.44 -7.72 -16.30
C ILE A 311 28.38 -7.59 -17.84
N PRO A 312 29.44 -7.94 -18.60
CA PRO A 312 29.39 -7.96 -20.06
C PRO A 312 28.24 -8.81 -20.63
N ALA A 313 27.66 -8.40 -21.76
CA ALA A 313 26.43 -8.99 -22.29
C ALA A 313 26.53 -10.50 -22.57
N PHE A 314 27.71 -11.00 -22.95
CA PHE A 314 27.94 -12.42 -23.23
C PHE A 314 27.88 -13.32 -22.00
N PHE A 315 27.95 -12.77 -20.79
CA PHE A 315 27.73 -13.50 -19.54
C PHE A 315 26.26 -13.44 -19.06
N LEU A 316 25.36 -12.77 -19.78
CA LEU A 316 23.94 -12.76 -19.43
C LEU A 316 23.26 -14.07 -19.85
N ILE A 317 22.29 -14.50 -19.05
CA ILE A 317 21.53 -15.73 -19.24
C ILE A 317 20.37 -15.44 -20.20
N LYS A 318 20.43 -16.04 -21.39
CA LYS A 318 19.39 -15.93 -22.43
C LYS A 318 18.11 -16.69 -22.10
N LYS A 319 18.22 -17.81 -21.37
CA LYS A 319 17.05 -18.60 -20.94
C LYS A 319 16.18 -17.74 -20.00
N PRO A 320 14.89 -17.50 -20.31
CA PRO A 320 14.03 -16.71 -19.44
C PRO A 320 13.72 -17.41 -18.11
N ILE A 321 13.25 -16.64 -17.14
CA ILE A 321 12.72 -17.15 -15.87
C ILE A 321 11.29 -16.65 -15.68
N VAL A 322 10.42 -17.49 -15.11
CA VAL A 322 9.05 -17.12 -14.72
C VAL A 322 8.98 -16.99 -13.20
N VAL A 323 8.58 -15.83 -12.70
CA VAL A 323 8.40 -15.56 -11.27
C VAL A 323 6.94 -15.21 -10.98
N ASP A 324 6.47 -15.51 -9.78
CA ASP A 324 5.15 -15.05 -9.32
C ASP A 324 5.16 -13.51 -9.24
N TYR A 325 4.15 -12.88 -9.84
CA TYR A 325 4.06 -11.42 -9.91
C TYR A 325 3.98 -10.72 -8.54
N ARG A 326 3.47 -11.42 -7.50
CA ARG A 326 3.37 -10.92 -6.12
C ARG A 326 4.75 -10.67 -5.50
N HIS A 327 5.81 -11.29 -6.02
CA HIS A 327 7.16 -10.92 -5.63
C HIS A 327 7.45 -9.47 -6.07
N TYR A 328 7.48 -8.57 -5.09
CA TYR A 328 7.73 -7.15 -5.32
C TYR A 328 9.17 -6.90 -5.83
N HIS A 329 10.16 -7.53 -5.18
CA HIS A 329 11.59 -7.42 -5.53
C HIS A 329 12.29 -8.78 -5.71
N PRO A 330 12.00 -9.54 -6.79
CA PRO A 330 12.60 -10.86 -7.05
C PRO A 330 14.06 -10.79 -7.51
N THR A 331 14.87 -9.92 -6.90
CA THR A 331 16.20 -9.54 -7.38
C THR A 331 17.15 -10.73 -7.54
N LYS A 332 17.04 -11.76 -6.67
CA LYS A 332 17.86 -12.98 -6.77
C LYS A 332 17.57 -13.78 -8.05
N PHE A 333 16.32 -13.76 -8.50
CA PHE A 333 15.85 -14.48 -9.69
C PHE A 333 16.16 -13.71 -10.97
N SER A 334 16.19 -12.37 -10.91
CA SER A 334 16.52 -11.51 -12.05
C SER A 334 18.03 -11.42 -12.35
N PHE A 335 18.89 -11.89 -11.45
CA PHE A 335 20.35 -11.78 -11.62
C PHE A 335 20.82 -12.38 -12.95
N ARG A 336 21.49 -11.55 -13.76
CA ARG A 336 22.02 -11.89 -15.10
C ARG A 336 20.96 -12.31 -16.13
N ARG A 337 19.66 -12.32 -15.81
CA ARG A 337 18.61 -12.71 -16.76
C ARG A 337 18.39 -11.60 -17.78
N ILE A 338 18.33 -11.96 -19.05
CA ILE A 338 17.95 -11.02 -20.11
C ILE A 338 16.44 -10.77 -20.08
N THR A 339 15.65 -11.81 -19.85
CA THR A 339 14.19 -11.76 -19.86
C THR A 339 13.63 -12.41 -18.60
N ILE A 340 12.69 -11.71 -17.97
CA ILE A 340 11.99 -12.14 -16.77
C ILE A 340 10.51 -12.01 -17.05
N TYR A 341 9.77 -13.08 -16.81
CA TYR A 341 8.32 -13.07 -16.89
C TYR A 341 7.74 -13.08 -15.49
N HIS A 342 6.83 -12.16 -15.22
CA HIS A 342 6.00 -12.17 -14.02
C HIS A 342 4.64 -12.76 -14.38
N LEU A 343 4.34 -13.94 -13.84
CA LEU A 343 3.06 -14.62 -14.05
C LEU A 343 2.05 -14.11 -13.04
N ASN A 344 0.94 -13.58 -13.55
CA ASN A 344 -0.28 -13.46 -12.78
C ASN A 344 -1.03 -14.80 -12.87
N ILE A 345 -1.03 -15.53 -11.75
CA ILE A 345 -1.60 -16.89 -11.66
C ILE A 345 -3.12 -16.86 -11.84
N GLU A 346 -3.79 -15.77 -11.47
CA GLU A 346 -5.25 -15.66 -11.45
C GLU A 346 -5.85 -15.58 -12.85
N ASN A 347 -5.21 -14.83 -13.74
CA ASN A 347 -5.68 -14.62 -15.11
C ASN A 347 -4.77 -15.24 -16.17
N GLY A 348 -3.69 -15.91 -15.75
CA GLY A 348 -2.71 -16.54 -16.64
C GLY A 348 -1.89 -15.58 -17.50
N LYS A 349 -2.01 -14.25 -17.29
CA LYS A 349 -1.28 -13.25 -18.07
C LYS A 349 0.14 -13.06 -17.55
N LEU A 350 1.03 -12.72 -18.45
CA LEU A 350 2.42 -12.46 -18.17
C LEU A 350 2.76 -10.99 -18.39
N LEU A 351 3.60 -10.49 -17.49
CA LEU A 351 4.34 -9.25 -17.65
C LEU A 351 5.78 -9.60 -18.06
N LYS A 352 6.22 -9.13 -19.23
CA LYS A 352 7.59 -9.35 -19.73
C LYS A 352 8.49 -8.17 -19.40
N LEU A 353 9.53 -8.42 -18.60
CA LEU A 353 10.58 -7.46 -18.30
C LEU A 353 11.88 -7.85 -18.99
N THR A 354 12.62 -6.85 -19.46
CA THR A 354 13.88 -7.04 -20.19
C THR A 354 15.00 -6.24 -19.54
N HIS A 355 16.14 -6.88 -19.33
CA HIS A 355 17.33 -6.24 -18.79
C HIS A 355 17.88 -5.19 -19.76
N SER A 356 18.04 -3.96 -19.29
CA SER A 356 18.61 -2.84 -20.05
C SER A 356 19.60 -2.05 -19.19
N LYS A 357 20.88 -2.09 -19.58
CA LYS A 357 21.93 -1.29 -18.90
C LYS A 357 21.64 0.21 -19.01
N MET A 358 21.21 0.66 -20.19
CA MET A 358 20.90 2.07 -20.44
C MET A 358 19.77 2.55 -19.53
N GLU A 359 18.66 1.82 -19.48
CA GLU A 359 17.51 2.20 -18.64
C GLU A 359 17.86 2.13 -17.16
N PHE A 360 18.60 1.11 -16.74
CA PHE A 360 19.11 0.99 -15.38
C PHE A 360 19.89 2.24 -14.96
N PHE A 361 20.93 2.62 -15.70
CA PHE A 361 21.76 3.77 -15.31
C PHE A 361 21.00 5.10 -15.38
N LYS A 362 20.13 5.31 -16.38
CA LYS A 362 19.27 6.49 -16.44
C LYS A 362 18.41 6.63 -15.18
N VAL A 363 17.76 5.55 -14.75
CA VAL A 363 16.88 5.54 -13.58
C VAL A 363 17.68 5.72 -12.29
N ILE A 364 18.81 5.02 -12.12
CA ILE A 364 19.66 5.15 -10.93
C ILE A 364 20.20 6.57 -10.80
N ILE A 365 20.74 7.16 -11.87
CA ILE A 365 21.27 8.53 -11.83
C ILE A 365 20.17 9.53 -11.47
N ASN A 366 18.99 9.41 -12.09
CA ASN A 366 17.86 10.28 -11.79
C ASN A 366 17.35 10.08 -10.35
N GLY A 367 17.30 8.84 -9.86
CA GLY A 367 16.96 8.52 -8.49
C GLY A 367 17.94 9.14 -7.49
N LEU A 368 19.25 8.98 -7.69
CA LEU A 368 20.26 9.59 -6.82
C LEU A 368 20.17 11.12 -6.82
N PHE A 369 20.03 11.75 -7.99
CA PHE A 369 19.85 13.20 -8.08
C PHE A 369 18.58 13.65 -7.36
N THR A 370 17.46 12.94 -7.54
CA THR A 370 16.20 13.23 -6.86
C THR A 370 16.33 13.09 -5.35
N ALA A 371 17.04 12.07 -4.85
CA ALA A 371 17.29 11.88 -3.42
C ALA A 371 18.06 13.06 -2.82
N VAL A 372 19.14 13.50 -3.47
CA VAL A 372 19.94 14.65 -3.02
C VAL A 372 19.10 15.94 -3.08
N LYS A 373 18.42 16.20 -4.19
CA LYS A 373 17.55 17.38 -4.35
C LYS A 373 16.48 17.44 -3.24
N ASN A 374 15.81 16.32 -3.01
CA ASN A 374 14.71 16.25 -2.04
C ASN A 374 15.18 16.24 -0.59
N PHE A 375 16.39 15.75 -0.31
CA PHE A 375 17.03 15.90 1.00
C PHE A 375 17.13 17.39 1.41
N TYR A 376 17.58 18.25 0.50
CA TYR A 376 17.67 19.70 0.76
C TYR A 376 16.31 20.40 0.79
N ARG A 377 15.36 19.99 -0.07
CA ARG A 377 14.00 20.55 -0.09
C ARG A 377 13.14 20.12 1.10
N PHE A 378 13.48 19.04 1.78
CA PHE A 378 12.65 18.41 2.81
C PHE A 378 12.19 19.39 3.90
N LYS A 379 13.09 20.23 4.42
CA LYS A 379 12.75 21.19 5.48
C LYS A 379 11.75 22.25 5.00
N SER A 380 11.87 22.69 3.74
CA SER A 380 10.93 23.65 3.16
C SER A 380 9.57 23.01 2.89
N ALA A 381 9.54 21.76 2.41
CA ALA A 381 8.29 21.05 2.13
C ALA A 381 7.52 20.64 3.40
N LYS A 382 8.25 20.49 4.52
CA LYS A 382 7.67 20.21 5.83
C LYS A 382 6.99 21.41 6.48
N LYS A 383 7.51 22.62 6.22
CA LYS A 383 6.95 23.86 6.73
C LYS A 383 5.69 24.17 5.93
#